data_AF-A0A2P1E6P2-F1
#
_entry.id   AF-A0A2P1E6P2-F1
#
_cell.length_a   1.000
_cell.length_b   1.000
_cell.length_c   1.000
_cell.angle_alpha   90.00
_cell.angle_beta   90.00
_cell.angle_gamma   90.00
#
_symmetry.space_group_name_H-M   'P 1'
#
loop_
_entity.id
_entity.type
_entity.pdbx_description
1 polymer ?
#
loop_
_entity_poly.entity_id
_entity_poly.type
_entity_poly.pdbx_seq_one_letter_code
_entity_poly.pdbx_strand_id
1 'polypeptide(L)'
;MFNQGFLHWFTQRTSACLLIVSVVCVSIFDSLFLAFIVMLIVVIHFESGIHTLVSDYMHDPKSKLVSNLSIDLLIIYLAKTVFIILVCV
;
A
#
# COMPACT_ATOMS: atom_id res chain seq x y z
N MET A 1 20.66 3.85 -9.59
CA MET A 1 19.94 5.01 -9.03
C MET A 1 18.70 5.39 -9.84
N PHE A 2 18.81 5.66 -11.16
CA PHE A 2 17.64 6.00 -12.01
C PHE A 2 16.53 4.92 -12.02
N ASN A 3 16.88 3.64 -12.11
CA ASN A 3 15.88 2.56 -12.14
C ASN A 3 15.04 2.44 -10.85
N GLN A 4 15.63 2.70 -9.68
CA GLN A 4 14.90 2.61 -8.42
C GLN A 4 13.97 3.80 -8.19
N GLY A 5 14.43 5.02 -8.50
CA GLY A 5 13.60 6.22 -8.42
C GLY A 5 12.44 6.19 -9.42
N PHE A 6 12.71 5.77 -10.66
CA PHE A 6 11.67 5.61 -11.68
C PHE A 6 10.66 4.52 -11.31
N LEU A 7 11.13 3.35 -10.85
CA LEU A 7 10.24 2.27 -10.42
C LEU A 7 9.34 2.72 -9.26
N HIS A 8 9.90 3.41 -8.26
CA HIS A 8 9.13 3.95 -7.14
C HIS A 8 8.06 4.94 -7.62
N TRP A 9 8.43 5.90 -8.47
CA TRP A 9 7.49 6.84 -9.07
C TRP A 9 6.40 6.14 -9.88
N PHE A 10 6.76 5.12 -10.67
CA PHE A 10 5.81 4.35 -11.46
C PHE A 10 4.83 3.58 -10.55
N THR A 11 5.32 2.94 -9.50
CA THR A 11 4.49 2.23 -8.50
C THR A 11 3.50 3.18 -7.83
N GLN A 12 3.90 4.40 -7.48
CA GLN A 12 2.99 5.41 -6.92
C GLN A 12 1.84 5.73 -7.89
N ARG A 13 2.15 6.00 -9.16
CA ARG A 13 1.15 6.38 -10.16
C ARG A 13 0.22 5.23 -10.50
N THR A 14 0.78 4.05 -10.73
CA THR A 14 0.01 2.85 -11.06
C THR A 14 -0.89 2.43 -9.90
N SER A 15 -0.40 2.45 -8.65
CA SER A 15 -1.24 2.13 -7.49
C SER A 15 -2.38 3.14 -7.28
N ALA A 16 -2.13 4.43 -7.49
CA ALA A 16 -3.18 5.46 -7.42
C ALA A 16 -4.26 5.27 -8.51
N CYS A 17 -3.85 5.01 -9.75
CA CYS A 17 -4.79 4.73 -10.84
C CYS A 17 -5.60 3.46 -10.57
N LEU A 18 -4.95 2.40 -10.09
CA LEU A 18 -5.63 1.17 -9.68
C LEU A 18 -6.64 1.43 -8.58
N LEU A 19 -6.28 2.21 -7.56
CA LEU A 19 -7.19 2.56 -6.46
C LEU A 19 -8.44 3.29 -6.96
N ILE A 20 -8.29 4.26 -7.87
CA ILE A 20 -9.43 4.98 -8.46
C ILE A 20 -10.37 4.02 -9.20
N VAL A 21 -9.81 3.15 -10.04
CA VAL A 21 -10.60 2.15 -10.78
C VAL A 21 -11.29 1.19 -9.82
N SER A 22 -10.58 0.73 -8.79
CA SER A 22 -11.10 -0.16 -7.75
C SER A 22 -12.29 0.43 -6.99
N VAL A 23 -12.26 1.71 -6.65
CA VAL A 23 -13.40 2.40 -5.99
C VAL A 23 -14.62 2.40 -6.90
N VAL A 24 -14.46 2.71 -8.19
CA VAL A 24 -15.56 2.65 -9.15
C VAL A 24 -16.09 1.23 -9.29
N CYS A 25 -15.22 0.23 -9.39
CA CYS A 25 -15.63 -1.18 -9.48
C CYS A 25 -16.44 -1.61 -8.24
N VAL A 26 -15.99 -1.32 -7.02
CA VAL A 26 -16.73 -1.67 -5.79
C VAL A 26 -18.08 -0.95 -5.71
N SER A 27 -18.20 0.27 -6.24
CA SER A 27 -19.49 0.98 -6.26
C SER A 27 -20.52 0.38 -7.22
N ILE A 28 -20.06 -0.36 -8.23
CA ILE A 28 -20.91 -0.99 -9.25
C ILE A 28 -21.16 -2.46 -8.91
N PHE A 29 -20.13 -3.15 -8.43
CA PHE A 29 -20.16 -4.57 -8.14
C PHE A 29 -20.23 -4.78 -6.63
N ASP A 30 -21.39 -5.22 -6.14
CA ASP A 30 -21.61 -5.61 -4.74
C ASP A 30 -20.96 -6.99 -4.46
N SER A 31 -19.63 -7.03 -4.50
CA SER A 31 -18.84 -8.25 -4.31
C SER A 31 -17.89 -8.11 -3.13
N LEU A 32 -18.11 -8.93 -2.11
CA LEU A 32 -17.24 -9.00 -0.95
C LEU A 32 -15.79 -9.38 -1.33
N PHE A 33 -15.63 -10.33 -2.25
CA PHE A 33 -14.31 -10.73 -2.75
C PHE A 33 -13.58 -9.56 -3.41
N LEU A 34 -14.29 -8.77 -4.23
CA LEU A 34 -13.74 -7.57 -4.83
C LEU A 34 -13.32 -6.56 -3.75
N ALA A 35 -14.14 -6.35 -2.72
CA ALA A 35 -13.81 -5.45 -1.62
C ALA A 35 -12.49 -5.83 -0.92
N PHE A 36 -12.23 -7.13 -0.71
CA PHE A 36 -10.95 -7.59 -0.15
C PHE A 36 -9.77 -7.33 -1.08
N ILE A 37 -9.92 -7.53 -2.40
CA ILE A 37 -8.88 -7.17 -3.37
C ILE A 37 -8.59 -5.66 -3.30
N VAL A 38 -9.63 -4.82 -3.24
CA VAL A 38 -9.46 -3.37 -3.12
C VAL A 38 -8.75 -3.00 -1.83
N MET A 39 -9.04 -3.66 -0.71
CA MET A 39 -8.32 -3.44 0.55
C MET A 39 -6.82 -3.75 0.44
N LEU A 40 -6.42 -4.78 -0.32
CA LEU A 40 -5.00 -5.04 -0.58
C LEU A 40 -4.36 -3.93 -1.42
N ILE A 41 -5.08 -3.40 -2.42
CA ILE A 41 -4.60 -2.27 -3.24
C ILE A 41 -4.42 -1.01 -2.38
N VAL A 42 -5.34 -0.74 -1.44
CA VAL A 42 -5.22 0.35 -0.46
C VAL A 42 -3.94 0.21 0.36
N VAL A 43 -3.65 -0.99 0.86
CA VAL A 43 -2.43 -1.26 1.65
C VAL A 43 -1.16 -1.00 0.83
N ILE A 44 -1.11 -1.46 -0.42
CA ILE A 44 0.02 -1.20 -1.34
C ILE A 44 0.19 0.29 -1.63
N HIS A 45 -0.89 1.01 -1.88
CA HIS A 45 -0.84 2.45 -2.14
C HIS A 45 -0.36 3.21 -0.90
N PHE A 46 -0.86 2.84 0.27
CA PHE A 46 -0.46 3.42 1.55
C PHE A 46 1.03 3.22 1.84
N GLU A 47 1.56 2.01 1.64
CA GLU A 47 2.99 1.70 1.78
C GLU A 47 3.86 2.67 0.96
N SER A 48 3.56 2.81 -0.33
CA SER A 48 4.30 3.70 -1.22
C SER A 48 4.18 5.18 -0.80
N GLY A 49 3.01 5.61 -0.33
CA GLY A 49 2.79 6.95 0.21
C GLY A 49 3.64 7.22 1.46
N ILE A 50 3.63 6.32 2.44
CA ILE A 50 4.38 6.51 3.68
C ILE A 50 5.89 6.45 3.44
N HIS A 51 6.40 5.56 2.59
CA HIS A 51 7.83 5.56 2.25
C HIS A 51 8.30 6.87 1.64
N THR A 52 7.42 7.54 0.88
CA THR A 52 7.69 8.88 0.34
C THR A 52 7.83 9.90 1.47
N LEU A 53 6.89 9.92 2.42
CA LEU A 53 6.96 10.81 3.58
C LEU A 53 8.23 10.55 4.40
N VAL A 54 8.56 9.28 4.68
CA VAL A 54 9.79 8.94 5.40
C VAL A 54 11.03 9.39 4.62
N SER A 55 11.04 9.23 3.30
CA SER A 55 12.17 9.65 2.48
C SER A 55 12.37 11.16 2.48
N ASP A 56 11.27 11.91 2.42
CA ASP A 56 11.29 13.36 2.27
C ASP A 56 11.53 14.08 3.61
N TYR A 57 11.00 13.54 4.72
CA TYR A 57 10.98 14.22 6.01
C TYR A 57 11.89 13.59 7.08
N MET A 58 12.45 12.39 6.87
CA MET A 58 13.37 11.77 7.82
C MET A 58 14.81 11.78 7.32
N HIS A 59 15.63 12.62 7.94
CA HIS A 59 17.04 12.77 7.58
C HIS A 59 17.99 11.97 8.48
N ASP A 60 17.58 11.63 9.71
CA ASP A 60 18.39 10.79 10.59
C ASP A 60 18.37 9.31 10.11
N PRO A 61 19.53 8.69 9.87
CA PRO A 61 19.59 7.32 9.35
C PRO A 61 18.98 6.27 10.28
N LYS A 62 19.10 6.44 11.60
CA LYS A 62 18.56 5.48 12.58
C LYS A 62 17.03 5.57 12.63
N SER A 63 16.51 6.80 12.64
CA SER A 63 15.08 7.08 12.60
C SER A 63 14.44 6.56 11.31
N LYS A 64 15.11 6.75 10.16
CA LYS A 64 14.68 6.24 8.86
C LYS A 64 14.62 4.70 8.85
N LEU A 65 15.63 4.03 9.42
CA LEU A 65 15.66 2.57 9.55
C LEU A 65 14.50 2.06 10.41
N VAL A 66 14.31 2.62 11.60
CA VAL A 66 13.24 2.22 12.54
C VAL A 66 11.87 2.43 11.91
N SER A 67 11.68 3.55 11.21
CA SER A 67 10.41 3.89 10.57
C SER A 67 10.09 2.92 9.44
N ASN A 68 11.04 2.67 8.52
CA ASN A 68 10.86 1.70 7.44
C ASN A 68 10.50 0.32 7.99
N LEU A 69 11.25 -0.18 8.99
CA LEU A 69 10.94 -1.47 9.61
C LEU A 69 9.54 -1.50 10.22
N SER A 70 9.14 -0.42 10.89
CA SER A 70 7.81 -0.33 11.52
C SER A 70 6.69 -0.32 10.47
N ILE A 71 6.91 0.34 9.34
CA ILE A 71 5.98 0.37 8.20
C ILE A 71 5.87 -1.02 7.59
N ASP A 72 6.99 -1.68 7.28
CA ASP A 72 6.99 -3.01 6.69
C ASP A 72 6.21 -4.00 7.56
N LEU A 73 6.44 -3.96 8.88
CA LEU A 73 5.71 -4.80 9.84
C LEU A 73 4.21 -4.46 9.86
N LEU A 74 3.85 -3.18 9.88
CA LEU A 74 2.45 -2.75 9.83
C LEU A 74 1.75 -3.27 8.57
N ILE A 75 2.37 -3.12 7.39
CA ILE A 75 1.84 -3.59 6.11
C ILE A 75 1.63 -5.11 6.13
N ILE A 76 2.60 -5.87 6.64
CA ILE A 76 2.49 -7.33 6.77
C ILE A 76 1.30 -7.71 7.67
N TYR A 77 1.14 -7.05 8.83
CA TYR A 77 0.04 -7.34 9.74
C TYR A 77 -1.33 -6.97 9.14
N LEU A 78 -1.42 -5.84 8.43
CA LEU A 78 -2.65 -5.44 7.73
C LEU A 78 -3.02 -6.42 6.63
N ALA A 79 -2.07 -6.78 5.75
CA ALA A 79 -2.29 -7.74 4.69
C ALA A 79 -2.72 -9.10 5.25
N LYS A 80 -2.02 -9.60 6.29
CA LYS A 80 -2.39 -10.83 6.99
C LYS A 80 -3.81 -10.77 7.54
N THR A 81 -4.20 -9.65 8.14
CA THR A 81 -5.55 -9.47 8.69
C THR A 81 -6.60 -9.53 7.59
N VAL A 82 -6.37 -8.86 6.45
CA VAL A 82 -7.24 -8.93 5.27
C VAL A 82 -7.41 -10.37 4.79
N PHE A 83 -6.32 -11.13 4.68
CA PHE A 83 -6.38 -12.55 4.29
C PHE A 83 -7.14 -13.43 5.29
N ILE A 84 -6.92 -13.24 6.60
CA ILE A 84 -7.63 -14.01 7.62
C ILE A 84 -9.13 -13.74 7.54
N ILE A 85 -9.53 -12.47 7.43
CA ILE A 85 -10.95 -12.12 7.31
C ILE A 85 -11.55 -12.74 6.04
N LEU A 86 -10.84 -12.68 4.90
CA LEU A 86 -11.28 -13.31 3.66
C LEU A 86 -11.50 -14.83 3.78
N VAL A 87 -10.69 -15.53 4.58
CA VAL A 87 -10.84 -16.99 4.80
C VAL A 87 -11.95 -17.30 5.80
N CYS A 88 -12.21 -16.41 6.75
CA CYS A 88 -13.21 -16.61 7.80
C CYS A 88 -14.63 -16.22 7.39
N VAL A 89 -14.81 -15.45 6.32
CA VAL A 89 -16.11 -15.03 5.78
C VAL A 89 -16.45 -15.84 4.53
#